data_AF-A0AAN8AJ99-F1
#
_entry.id   AF-A0AAN8AJ99-F1
#
_cell.length_a   1.000
_cell.length_b   1.000
_cell.length_c   1.000
_cell.angle_alpha   90.00
_cell.angle_beta   90.00
_cell.angle_gamma   90.00
#
_symmetry.space_group_name_H-M   'P 1'
#
loop_
_entity.id
_entity.type
_entity.pdbx_description
1 polymer ?
#
loop_
_entity_poly.entity_id
_entity_poly.type
_entity_poly.pdbx_seq_one_letter_code
_entity_poly.pdbx_strand_id
1 'polypeptide(L)'
;MDTYVLFLREKRVTVRPEDLKTEKIAVIFQVQKDTIYLTDDHNIAIFPEENGHFISVDLVDRGHYELGQLGKRRRLSRREDTGLQDVVAEIEEVIEAAQGLKEVTKSIKEVTEGTGKATLLCLQEGEVNALKTVFGCLVCPGPVEKPIFSSCCRSIIGCRSCIQQWEHSHDYCPKCRCQDRETNEVAGLDEALAVLRKLF
;
A
#
# COMPACT_ATOMS: atom_id res chain seq x y z
N MET A 1 -36.85 -8.47 -2.68
CA MET A 1 -36.22 -7.22 -3.13
C MET A 1 -35.32 -6.80 -2.00
N ASP A 2 -34.02 -6.87 -2.25
CA ASP A 2 -33.02 -6.57 -1.24
C ASP A 2 -33.06 -5.06 -0.99
N THR A 3 -33.00 -4.66 0.27
CA THR A 3 -33.09 -3.26 0.67
C THR A 3 -32.16 -3.02 1.84
N TYR A 4 -31.52 -1.87 1.87
CA TYR A 4 -30.56 -1.51 2.90
C TYR A 4 -31.04 -0.28 3.66
N VAL A 5 -30.70 -0.20 4.93
CA VAL A 5 -31.05 0.95 5.76
C VAL A 5 -29.79 1.76 6.00
N LEU A 6 -29.74 2.96 5.41
CA LEU A 6 -28.68 3.92 5.68
C LEU A 6 -29.14 4.89 6.75
N PHE A 7 -28.24 5.22 7.67
CA PHE A 7 -28.49 6.27 8.65
C PHE A 7 -27.28 7.18 8.85
N LEU A 8 -27.57 8.42 9.21
CA LEU A 8 -26.59 9.42 9.62
C LEU A 8 -27.23 10.22 10.75
N ARG A 9 -26.75 9.99 11.98
CA ARG A 9 -27.34 10.57 13.19
C ARG A 9 -28.83 10.20 13.27
N GLU A 10 -29.73 11.18 13.25
CA GLU A 10 -31.19 10.99 13.35
C GLU A 10 -31.86 10.69 12.01
N LYS A 11 -31.17 10.90 10.88
CA LYS A 11 -31.75 10.69 9.55
C LYS A 11 -31.56 9.23 9.15
N ARG A 12 -32.66 8.57 8.76
CA ARG A 12 -32.69 7.17 8.31
C ARG A 12 -33.43 7.06 6.99
N VAL A 13 -32.87 6.31 6.04
CA VAL A 13 -33.47 6.07 4.72
C VAL A 13 -33.28 4.62 4.30
N THR A 14 -34.33 4.01 3.77
CA THR A 14 -34.25 2.69 3.13
C THR A 14 -33.95 2.89 1.65
N VAL A 15 -32.90 2.23 1.16
CA VAL A 15 -32.42 2.33 -0.23
C VAL A 15 -32.40 0.96 -0.89
N ARG A 16 -32.61 0.95 -2.21
CA ARG A 16 -32.43 -0.26 -3.04
C ARG A 16 -30.97 -0.37 -3.50
N PRO A 17 -30.50 -1.58 -3.86
CA PRO A 17 -29.16 -1.79 -4.40
C PRO A 17 -28.82 -0.82 -5.56
N GLU A 18 -29.77 -0.60 -6.47
CA GLU A 18 -29.65 0.31 -7.63
C GLU A 18 -29.35 1.78 -7.26
N ASP A 19 -29.74 2.14 -6.04
CA ASP A 19 -29.71 3.51 -5.50
C ASP A 19 -28.50 3.73 -4.57
N LEU A 20 -27.69 2.69 -4.29
CA LEU A 20 -26.46 2.75 -3.51
C LEU A 20 -25.31 3.41 -4.30
N LYS A 21 -25.45 4.71 -4.57
CA LYS A 21 -24.41 5.54 -5.18
C LYS A 21 -24.14 6.75 -4.33
N THR A 22 -22.87 7.14 -4.24
CA THR A 22 -22.43 8.32 -3.48
C THR A 22 -23.18 9.58 -3.89
N GLU A 23 -23.51 9.76 -5.17
CA GLU A 23 -24.29 10.91 -5.66
C GLU A 23 -25.70 10.98 -5.08
N LYS A 24 -26.43 9.85 -5.07
CA LYS A 24 -27.78 9.77 -4.53
C LYS A 24 -27.77 9.93 -3.01
N ILE A 25 -26.85 9.24 -2.35
CA ILE A 25 -26.65 9.31 -0.90
C ILE A 25 -26.27 10.74 -0.48
N ALA A 26 -25.39 11.41 -1.22
CA ALA A 26 -24.99 12.79 -0.98
C ALA A 26 -26.18 13.75 -0.99
N VAL A 27 -27.08 13.61 -1.97
CA VAL A 27 -28.30 14.42 -2.06
C VAL A 27 -29.23 14.13 -0.88
N ILE A 28 -29.43 12.85 -0.55
CA ILE A 28 -30.33 12.44 0.54
C ILE A 28 -29.82 12.99 1.87
N PHE A 29 -28.54 12.78 2.20
CA PHE A 29 -27.99 13.12 3.51
C PHE A 29 -27.37 14.52 3.58
N GLN A 30 -27.39 15.28 2.47
CA GLN A 30 -26.80 16.62 2.35
C GLN A 30 -25.31 16.63 2.72
N VAL A 31 -24.58 15.64 2.20
CA VAL A 31 -23.15 15.41 2.47
C VAL A 31 -22.32 15.56 1.19
N GLN A 32 -21.01 15.74 1.32
CA GLN A 32 -20.10 15.82 0.17
C GLN A 32 -19.81 14.44 -0.40
N LYS A 33 -20.10 14.23 -1.69
CA LYS A 33 -19.99 12.93 -2.38
C LYS A 33 -18.59 12.30 -2.29
N ASP A 34 -17.53 13.12 -2.34
CA ASP A 34 -16.14 12.65 -2.41
C ASP A 34 -15.57 12.19 -1.05
N THR A 35 -16.40 12.20 0.00
CA THR A 35 -15.97 11.89 1.38
C THR A 35 -16.77 10.76 2.02
N ILE A 36 -17.68 10.13 1.27
CA ILE A 36 -18.66 9.16 1.79
C ILE A 36 -18.04 7.76 1.84
N TYR A 37 -18.20 7.12 2.99
CA TYR A 37 -18.06 5.68 3.16
C TYR A 37 -19.20 5.17 4.05
N LEU A 38 -19.47 3.87 4.00
CA LEU A 38 -20.43 3.22 4.88
C LEU A 38 -19.69 2.47 5.98
N THR A 39 -20.31 2.28 7.13
CA THR A 39 -19.84 1.36 8.16
C THR A 39 -20.93 0.38 8.53
N ASP A 40 -20.57 -0.89 8.67
CA ASP A 40 -21.45 -1.94 9.17
C ASP A 40 -21.54 -1.92 10.71
N ASP A 41 -22.28 -2.88 11.28
CA ASP A 41 -22.44 -3.03 12.74
C ASP A 41 -21.11 -3.34 13.47
N HIS A 42 -20.08 -3.79 12.75
CA HIS A 42 -18.73 -4.03 13.29
C HIS A 42 -17.81 -2.81 13.15
N ASN A 43 -18.33 -1.67 12.69
CA ASN A 43 -17.58 -0.46 12.39
C ASN A 43 -16.49 -0.64 11.31
N ILE A 44 -16.69 -1.58 10.39
CA ILE A 44 -15.79 -1.79 9.25
C ILE A 44 -16.19 -0.80 8.14
N ALA A 45 -15.22 -0.01 7.68
CA ALA A 45 -15.44 0.96 6.61
C ALA A 45 -15.52 0.28 5.23
N ILE A 46 -16.62 0.52 4.54
CA ILE A 46 -16.90 0.07 3.17
C ILE A 46 -16.82 1.30 2.27
N PHE A 47 -15.87 1.28 1.33
CA PHE A 47 -15.63 2.37 0.40
C PHE A 47 -16.34 2.11 -0.93
N PRO A 48 -16.83 3.16 -1.61
CA PRO A 48 -17.39 3.02 -2.94
C PRO A 48 -16.30 2.69 -3.97
N GLU A 49 -16.69 2.08 -5.08
CA GLU A 49 -15.84 1.92 -6.28
C GLU A 49 -15.53 3.28 -6.94
N GLU A 50 -14.63 3.28 -7.93
CA GLU A 50 -14.27 4.48 -8.71
C GLU A 50 -15.48 5.17 -9.37
N ASN A 51 -16.53 4.40 -9.70
CA ASN A 51 -17.78 4.89 -10.28
C ASN A 51 -18.77 5.46 -9.22
N GLY A 52 -18.40 5.45 -7.94
CA GLY A 52 -19.21 5.90 -6.81
C GLY A 52 -20.27 4.90 -6.32
N HIS A 53 -20.25 3.65 -6.79
CA HIS A 53 -21.18 2.61 -6.41
C HIS A 53 -20.67 1.80 -5.21
N PHE A 54 -21.57 1.40 -4.30
CA PHE A 54 -21.26 0.44 -3.25
C PHE A 54 -21.64 -0.96 -3.71
N ILE A 55 -20.70 -1.89 -3.65
CA ILE A 55 -20.90 -3.28 -4.08
C ILE A 55 -21.81 -3.97 -3.06
N SER A 56 -22.92 -4.55 -3.53
CA SER A 56 -23.87 -5.25 -2.66
C SER A 56 -23.30 -6.49 -1.98
N VAL A 57 -22.20 -7.06 -2.50
CA VAL A 57 -21.49 -8.21 -1.92
C VAL A 57 -20.83 -7.86 -0.58
N ASP A 58 -20.40 -6.61 -0.42
CA ASP A 58 -19.82 -6.11 0.84
C ASP A 58 -20.91 -5.75 1.85
N LEU A 59 -22.18 -5.85 1.46
CA LEU A 59 -23.34 -5.49 2.25
C LEU A 59 -24.17 -6.74 2.59
N VAL A 60 -24.34 -6.98 3.88
CA VAL A 60 -25.38 -7.86 4.43
C VAL A 60 -26.77 -7.37 4.00
N ASP A 61 -27.57 -8.27 3.41
CA ASP A 61 -28.97 -8.01 3.05
C ASP A 61 -29.77 -7.58 4.28
N ARG A 62 -30.58 -6.52 4.11
CA ARG A 62 -31.34 -5.87 5.20
C ARG A 62 -30.47 -5.32 6.34
N GLY A 63 -29.17 -5.18 6.11
CA GLY A 63 -28.24 -4.58 7.07
C GLY A 63 -28.49 -3.09 7.32
N HIS A 64 -28.04 -2.65 8.49
CA HIS A 64 -28.06 -1.26 8.92
C HIS A 64 -26.64 -0.69 8.75
N TYR A 65 -26.52 0.42 8.02
CA TYR A 65 -25.22 1.03 7.74
C TYR A 65 -25.21 2.49 8.17
N GLU A 66 -24.18 2.86 8.92
CA GLU A 66 -23.92 4.26 9.25
C GLU A 66 -23.10 4.92 8.13
N LEU A 67 -23.40 6.19 7.86
CA LEU A 67 -22.65 7.00 6.91
C LEU A 67 -21.51 7.74 7.61
N GLY A 68 -20.28 7.49 7.15
CA GLY A 68 -19.07 8.18 7.60
C GLY A 68 -18.63 9.31 6.66
N GLN A 69 -17.88 10.28 7.21
CA GLN A 69 -17.20 11.33 6.44
C GLN A 69 -15.73 11.46 6.84
N LEU A 70 -14.84 11.47 5.86
CA LEU A 70 -13.44 11.83 6.05
C LEU A 70 -13.31 13.35 6.27
N GLY A 71 -13.46 13.77 7.52
CA GLY A 71 -13.03 15.09 8.03
C GLY A 71 -14.10 16.17 8.18
N LYS A 72 -14.57 16.37 9.43
CA LYS A 72 -14.93 17.70 10.02
C LYS A 72 -15.09 17.56 11.54
N ARG A 73 -14.00 17.80 12.30
CA ARG A 73 -14.06 17.95 13.76
C ARG A 73 -14.93 19.17 14.11
N ARG A 74 -15.95 19.02 14.96
CA ARG A 74 -16.70 20.12 15.60
C ARG A 74 -16.77 19.94 17.12
N ARG A 75 -16.54 21.05 17.84
CA ARG A 75 -16.49 21.19 19.30
C ARG A 75 -17.89 21.29 19.96
N LEU A 76 -18.02 20.56 21.08
CA LEU A 76 -18.78 20.68 22.34
C LEU A 76 -19.94 21.69 22.54
N SER A 77 -20.96 21.25 23.31
CA SER A 77 -21.77 22.08 24.22
C SER A 77 -22.39 21.25 25.37
N ARG A 78 -22.58 21.87 26.54
CA ARG A 78 -22.60 21.36 27.94
C ARG A 78 -24.01 21.41 28.60
N ARG A 79 -24.32 20.50 29.54
CA ARG A 79 -25.33 20.65 30.63
C ARG A 79 -24.88 19.96 31.94
N GLU A 80 -25.38 20.47 33.07
CA GLU A 80 -24.99 20.44 34.51
C GLU A 80 -25.04 19.07 35.24
N ASP A 81 -24.56 18.87 36.48
CA ASP A 81 -23.36 19.29 37.25
C ASP A 81 -23.26 18.45 38.55
N THR A 82 -23.64 17.17 38.51
CA THR A 82 -23.56 16.26 39.69
C THR A 82 -23.04 14.87 39.37
N GLY A 83 -23.16 14.39 38.12
CA GLY A 83 -22.32 13.29 37.62
C GLY A 83 -20.90 13.75 37.26
N LEU A 84 -20.62 15.04 37.35
CA LEU A 84 -19.36 15.64 36.90
C LEU A 84 -18.18 15.24 37.79
N GLN A 85 -18.38 15.00 39.09
CA GLN A 85 -17.27 14.64 39.99
C GLN A 85 -16.81 13.19 39.79
N ASP A 86 -17.75 12.25 39.64
CA ASP A 86 -17.41 10.86 39.34
C ASP A 86 -16.78 10.74 37.95
N VAL A 87 -17.33 11.46 36.97
CA VAL A 87 -16.77 11.53 35.62
C VAL A 87 -15.42 12.27 35.61
N VAL A 88 -15.19 13.26 36.46
CA VAL A 88 -13.88 13.93 36.58
C VAL A 88 -12.84 12.99 37.19
N ALA A 89 -13.20 12.19 38.20
CA ALA A 89 -12.31 11.19 38.77
C ALA A 89 -11.96 10.08 37.75
N GLU A 90 -12.96 9.60 37.00
CA GLU A 90 -12.75 8.62 35.93
C GLU A 90 -11.95 9.22 34.75
N ILE A 91 -12.15 10.51 34.45
CA ILE A 91 -11.34 11.25 33.46
C ILE A 91 -9.91 11.44 33.96
N GLU A 92 -9.68 11.73 35.25
CA GLU A 92 -8.34 11.85 35.82
C GLU A 92 -7.59 10.52 35.74
N GLU A 93 -8.25 9.40 36.05
CA GLU A 93 -7.70 8.05 35.89
C GLU A 93 -7.34 7.75 34.43
N VAL A 94 -8.23 8.11 33.48
CA VAL A 94 -7.97 7.96 32.04
C VAL A 94 -6.86 8.90 31.56
N ILE A 95 -6.74 10.11 32.13
CA ILE A 95 -5.67 11.05 31.81
C ILE A 95 -4.32 10.49 32.27
N GLU A 96 -4.24 9.92 33.47
CA GLU A 96 -3.01 9.29 33.97
C GLU A 96 -2.61 8.08 33.11
N ALA A 97 -3.58 7.22 32.76
CA ALA A 97 -3.35 6.12 31.82
C ALA A 97 -2.93 6.62 30.42
N ALA A 98 -3.55 7.69 29.92
CA ALA A 98 -3.24 8.30 28.63
C ALA A 98 -1.87 9.01 28.61
N GLN A 99 -1.41 9.54 29.74
CA GLN A 99 -0.07 10.09 29.88
C GLN A 99 1.00 8.99 29.78
N GLY A 100 0.76 7.84 30.42
CA GLY A 100 1.58 6.64 30.23
C GLY A 100 1.59 6.16 28.77
N LEU A 101 0.44 6.17 28.09
CA LEU A 101 0.34 5.84 26.66
C LEU A 101 1.05 6.85 25.75
N LYS A 102 1.16 8.12 26.14
CA LYS A 102 1.89 9.13 25.36
C LYS A 102 3.40 8.89 25.40
N GLU A 103 3.93 8.42 26.53
CA GLU A 103 5.31 7.94 26.62
C GLU A 103 5.53 6.65 25.84
N VAL A 104 4.59 5.69 25.90
CA VAL A 104 4.63 4.48 25.08
C VAL A 104 4.58 4.82 23.58
N THR A 105 3.75 5.79 23.18
CA THR A 105 3.64 6.24 21.79
C THR A 105 4.90 6.98 21.34
N LYS A 106 5.57 7.72 22.25
CA LYS A 106 6.86 8.36 21.98
C LYS A 106 7.95 7.31 21.79
N SER A 107 8.03 6.31 22.66
CA SER A 107 8.96 5.18 22.51
C SER A 107 8.70 4.38 21.23
N ILE A 108 7.43 4.11 20.88
CA ILE A 108 7.07 3.46 19.62
C ILE A 108 7.47 4.33 18.42
N LYS A 109 7.19 5.64 18.45
CA LYS A 109 7.61 6.56 17.38
C LYS A 109 9.12 6.61 17.23
N GLU A 110 9.89 6.65 18.31
CA GLU A 110 11.35 6.65 18.26
C GLU A 110 11.89 5.33 17.70
N VAL A 111 11.25 4.19 18.01
CA VAL A 111 11.57 2.88 17.41
C VAL A 111 11.16 2.80 15.93
N THR A 112 10.03 3.41 15.56
CA THR A 112 9.52 3.41 14.17
C THR A 112 10.29 4.40 13.28
N GLU A 113 10.76 5.52 13.83
CA GLU A 113 11.61 6.48 13.13
C GLU A 113 13.06 5.99 12.98
N GLY A 114 13.51 5.10 13.88
CA GLY A 114 14.78 4.36 13.75
C GLY A 114 14.76 3.26 12.69
N THR A 115 13.58 2.85 12.21
CA THR A 115 13.44 1.85 11.14
C THR A 115 13.10 2.55 9.82
N GLY A 116 14.12 2.66 8.95
CA GLY A 116 14.17 3.48 7.74
C GLY A 116 12.85 3.77 7.02
N LYS A 117 12.60 5.06 6.74
CA LYS A 117 11.50 5.55 5.91
C LYS A 117 11.43 4.75 4.60
N ALA A 118 10.41 3.91 4.44
CA ALA A 118 10.17 3.19 3.20
C ALA A 118 9.48 4.13 2.19
N THR A 119 10.16 4.42 1.08
CA THR A 119 9.53 5.07 -0.08
C THR A 119 9.00 3.97 -1.01
N LEU A 120 7.71 4.02 -1.33
CA LEU A 120 7.08 3.06 -2.25
C LEU A 120 7.25 3.55 -3.70
N LEU A 121 7.78 2.68 -4.56
CA LEU A 121 7.85 2.85 -6.01
C LEU A 121 6.95 1.79 -6.67
N CYS A 122 5.94 2.21 -7.43
CA CYS A 122 5.10 1.31 -8.22
C CYS A 122 5.70 1.18 -9.61
N LEU A 123 6.14 -0.03 -9.97
CA LEU A 123 6.63 -0.36 -11.30
C LEU A 123 5.54 -1.14 -12.07
N GLN A 124 5.31 -0.79 -13.33
CA GLN A 124 4.50 -1.58 -14.24
C GLN A 124 5.22 -2.88 -14.62
N GLU A 125 4.46 -3.90 -15.03
CA GLU A 125 5.02 -5.20 -15.43
C GLU A 125 6.08 -5.07 -16.54
N GLY A 126 5.85 -4.16 -17.50
CA GLY A 126 6.83 -3.87 -18.56
C GLY A 126 8.16 -3.32 -18.05
N GLU A 127 8.13 -2.50 -16.99
CA GLU A 127 9.32 -1.91 -16.37
C GLU A 127 10.11 -2.98 -15.58
N VAL A 128 9.41 -3.88 -14.89
CA VAL A 128 10.02 -5.03 -14.23
C VAL A 128 10.69 -5.95 -15.25
N ASN A 129 10.03 -6.21 -16.38
CA ASN A 129 10.60 -7.03 -17.45
C ASN A 129 11.82 -6.37 -18.11
N ALA A 130 11.82 -5.04 -18.25
CA ALA A 130 12.98 -4.30 -18.73
C ALA A 130 14.16 -4.44 -17.77
N LEU A 131 13.95 -4.31 -16.45
CA LEU A 131 14.98 -4.51 -15.44
C LEU A 131 15.52 -5.95 -15.45
N LYS A 132 14.63 -6.95 -15.59
CA LYS A 132 15.01 -8.36 -15.74
C LYS A 132 15.89 -8.60 -16.96
N THR A 133 15.58 -7.95 -18.07
CA THR A 133 16.33 -8.08 -19.32
C THR A 133 17.72 -7.46 -19.24
N VAL A 134 17.86 -6.33 -18.53
CA VAL A 134 19.14 -5.60 -18.40
C VAL A 134 20.06 -6.26 -17.37
N PHE A 135 19.51 -6.68 -16.23
CA PHE A 135 20.26 -7.18 -15.08
C PHE A 135 20.12 -8.70 -14.86
N GLY A 136 19.56 -9.42 -15.83
CA GLY A 136 19.47 -10.87 -15.81
C GLY A 136 20.70 -11.53 -16.43
N CYS A 137 21.12 -12.66 -15.89
CA CYS A 137 22.18 -13.45 -16.50
C CYS A 137 21.67 -14.20 -17.73
N LEU A 138 22.43 -14.21 -18.82
CA LEU A 138 22.08 -14.97 -20.03
C LEU A 138 22.31 -16.47 -19.91
N VAL A 139 22.92 -16.93 -18.82
CA VAL A 139 23.30 -18.35 -18.59
C VAL A 139 22.48 -18.97 -17.47
N CYS A 140 22.30 -18.28 -16.34
CA CYS A 140 21.47 -18.76 -15.23
C CYS A 140 20.15 -17.97 -15.12
N PRO A 141 19.06 -18.60 -14.64
CA PRO A 141 17.81 -17.91 -14.37
C PRO A 141 17.94 -17.12 -13.08
N GLY A 142 18.52 -15.92 -13.14
CA GLY A 142 18.71 -15.09 -11.97
C GLY A 142 19.29 -13.72 -12.28
N PRO A 143 19.33 -12.84 -11.25
CA PRO A 143 20.00 -11.55 -11.35
C PRO A 143 21.50 -11.79 -11.51
N VAL A 144 22.16 -10.85 -12.17
CA VAL A 144 23.60 -10.93 -12.35
C VAL A 144 24.32 -10.70 -11.02
N GLU A 145 25.20 -11.63 -10.65
CA GLU A 145 26.13 -11.51 -9.52
C GLU A 145 27.56 -11.31 -10.02
N LYS A 146 28.26 -10.30 -9.51
CA LYS A 146 29.56 -9.86 -10.04
C LYS A 146 29.49 -9.66 -11.57
N PRO A 147 28.78 -8.60 -12.01
CA PRO A 147 28.42 -8.43 -13.41
C PRO A 147 29.61 -8.36 -14.35
N ILE A 148 29.55 -9.14 -15.42
CA ILE A 148 30.50 -9.07 -16.53
C ILE A 148 29.91 -8.24 -17.65
N PHE A 149 30.62 -7.19 -18.02
CA PHE A 149 30.38 -6.39 -19.21
C PHE A 149 31.18 -6.92 -20.39
N SER A 150 30.57 -6.94 -21.56
CA SER A 150 31.24 -7.28 -22.82
C SER A 150 31.37 -6.07 -23.73
N SER A 151 32.58 -5.84 -24.25
CA SER A 151 32.86 -4.73 -25.16
C SER A 151 32.18 -4.87 -26.52
N CYS A 152 31.97 -6.10 -27.01
CA CYS A 152 31.44 -6.34 -28.35
C CYS A 152 29.97 -5.91 -28.51
N CYS A 153 29.14 -6.14 -27.48
CA CYS A 153 27.72 -5.76 -27.47
C CYS A 153 27.42 -4.61 -26.51
N ARG A 154 28.46 -4.07 -25.87
CA ARG A 154 28.40 -2.97 -24.90
C ARG A 154 27.32 -3.17 -23.83
N SER A 155 27.29 -4.36 -23.23
CA SER A 155 26.27 -4.67 -22.21
C SER A 155 26.74 -5.68 -21.17
N ILE A 156 26.05 -5.69 -20.04
CA ILE A 156 26.18 -6.75 -19.03
C ILE A 156 25.59 -8.03 -19.62
N ILE A 157 26.35 -9.12 -19.56
CA ILE A 157 25.99 -10.40 -20.20
C ILE A 157 25.74 -11.52 -19.19
N GLY A 158 26.24 -11.42 -17.97
CA GLY A 158 26.05 -12.46 -16.97
C GLY A 158 26.94 -12.36 -15.75
N CYS A 159 26.79 -13.33 -14.86
CA CYS A 159 27.61 -13.48 -13.67
C CYS A 159 29.04 -13.86 -14.03
N ARG A 160 30.02 -13.47 -13.21
CA ARG A 160 31.42 -13.86 -13.40
C ARG A 160 31.62 -15.36 -13.57
N SER A 161 31.06 -16.17 -12.68
CA SER A 161 31.18 -17.63 -12.73
C SER A 161 30.55 -18.22 -13.99
N CYS A 162 29.37 -17.74 -14.35
CA CYS A 162 28.64 -18.19 -15.53
C CYS A 162 29.38 -17.87 -16.83
N ILE A 163 29.89 -16.65 -16.97
CA ILE A 163 30.65 -16.26 -18.16
C ILE A 163 31.98 -17.02 -18.20
N GLN A 164 32.71 -17.12 -17.10
CA GLN A 164 33.93 -17.92 -17.07
C GLN A 164 33.68 -19.37 -17.53
N GLN A 165 32.61 -20.02 -17.06
CA GLN A 165 32.24 -21.38 -17.53
C GLN A 165 31.86 -21.40 -19.02
N TRP A 166 31.13 -20.39 -19.49
CA TRP A 166 30.79 -20.25 -20.90
C TRP A 166 32.04 -20.16 -21.77
N GLU A 167 33.05 -19.38 -21.35
CA GLU A 167 34.29 -19.20 -22.09
C GLU A 167 35.12 -20.49 -22.25
N HIS A 168 34.94 -21.48 -21.36
CA HIS A 168 35.59 -22.79 -21.50
C HIS A 168 34.99 -23.65 -22.62
N SER A 169 33.72 -23.42 -22.97
CA SER A 169 32.97 -24.24 -23.93
C SER A 169 32.67 -23.52 -25.24
N HIS A 170 32.71 -22.19 -25.24
CA HIS A 170 32.32 -21.35 -26.35
C HIS A 170 33.26 -20.16 -26.53
N ASP A 171 33.68 -19.92 -27.76
CA ASP A 171 34.55 -18.81 -28.18
C ASP A 171 33.77 -17.55 -28.59
N TYR A 172 32.43 -17.57 -28.52
CA TYR A 172 31.57 -16.45 -28.93
C TYR A 172 30.74 -15.86 -27.79
N CYS A 173 30.42 -14.57 -27.88
CA CYS A 173 29.59 -13.86 -26.90
C CYS A 173 28.19 -14.50 -26.77
N PRO A 174 27.71 -14.80 -25.55
CA PRO A 174 26.39 -15.42 -25.36
C PRO A 174 25.23 -14.52 -25.81
N LYS A 175 25.45 -13.20 -25.92
CA LYS A 175 24.44 -12.23 -26.34
C LYS A 175 24.38 -12.02 -27.84
N CYS A 176 25.50 -11.66 -28.47
CA CYS A 176 25.55 -11.26 -29.87
C CYS A 176 26.34 -12.22 -30.78
N ARG A 177 26.93 -13.28 -30.22
CA ARG A 177 27.71 -14.30 -30.93
C ARG A 177 28.98 -13.78 -31.65
N CYS A 178 29.46 -12.59 -31.29
CA CYS A 178 30.77 -12.09 -31.74
C CYS A 178 31.91 -12.93 -31.13
N GLN A 179 32.94 -13.24 -31.93
CA GLN A 179 34.09 -14.04 -31.53
C GLN A 179 35.19 -13.22 -30.82
N ASP A 180 35.44 -11.99 -31.30
CA ASP A 180 36.35 -11.06 -30.61
C ASP A 180 35.62 -10.37 -29.45
N ARG A 181 35.83 -10.89 -28.25
CA ARG A 181 35.24 -10.37 -27.02
C ARG A 181 36.32 -10.03 -25.99
N GLU A 182 36.21 -8.83 -25.43
CA GLU A 182 36.86 -8.49 -24.17
C GLU A 182 35.78 -8.38 -23.10
N THR A 183 35.97 -9.13 -22.02
CA THR A 183 35.05 -9.17 -20.87
C THR A 183 35.71 -8.50 -19.68
N ASN A 184 34.95 -7.62 -19.01
CA ASN A 184 35.42 -6.89 -17.84
C ASN A 184 34.39 -7.03 -16.71
N GLU A 185 34.86 -7.32 -15.49
CA GLU A 185 34.01 -7.28 -14.31
C GLU A 185 33.68 -5.82 -13.97
N VAL A 186 32.41 -5.55 -13.69
CA VAL A 186 31.93 -4.22 -13.30
C VAL A 186 31.81 -4.18 -11.79
N ALA A 187 32.63 -3.33 -11.16
CA ALA A 187 32.61 -3.10 -9.71
C ALA A 187 31.63 -1.97 -9.34
N GLY A 188 31.13 -2.00 -8.10
CA GLY A 188 30.31 -0.92 -7.53
C GLY A 188 28.83 -0.94 -7.94
N LEU A 189 28.39 -2.02 -8.60
CA LEU A 189 26.97 -2.28 -8.86
C LEU A 189 26.36 -3.31 -7.90
N ASP A 190 27.17 -3.94 -7.04
CA ASP A 190 26.74 -5.04 -6.19
C ASP A 190 25.61 -4.64 -5.23
N GLU A 191 25.72 -3.48 -4.59
CA GLU A 191 24.68 -2.97 -3.67
C GLU A 191 23.39 -2.61 -4.42
N ALA A 192 23.49 -2.05 -5.62
CA ALA A 192 22.32 -1.71 -6.44
C ALA A 192 21.61 -2.98 -6.94
N LEU A 193 22.36 -3.98 -7.40
CA LEU A 193 21.84 -5.27 -7.85
C LEU A 193 21.24 -6.08 -6.69
N ALA A 194 21.78 -5.96 -5.47
CA ALA A 194 21.23 -6.62 -4.29
C ALA A 194 19.78 -6.21 -4.00
N VAL A 195 19.41 -4.95 -4.27
CA VAL A 195 18.03 -4.47 -4.15
C VAL A 195 17.12 -5.09 -5.22
N LEU A 196 17.63 -5.26 -6.44
CA LEU A 196 16.89 -5.81 -7.58
C LEU A 196 16.68 -7.32 -7.50
N ARG A 197 17.37 -8.05 -6.60
CA ARG A 197 17.17 -9.50 -6.39
C ARG A 197 15.71 -9.87 -6.13
N LYS A 198 14.94 -8.99 -5.49
CA LYS A 198 13.51 -9.21 -5.21
C LYS A 198 12.63 -9.28 -6.46
N LEU A 199 13.16 -8.86 -7.61
CA LEU A 199 12.43 -8.86 -8.87
C LEU A 199 12.54 -10.19 -9.60
N PHE A 200 13.59 -10.98 -9.36
CA PHE A 200 13.90 -12.23 -10.06
C PHE A 200 13.39 -13.44 -9.27
#